data_AF-A0A7V1AKC3-F1
#
_entry.id   AF-A0A7V1AKC3-F1
#
_cell.length_a   1.000
_cell.length_b   1.000
_cell.length_c   1.000
_cell.angle_alpha   90.00
_cell.angle_beta   90.00
_cell.angle_gamma   90.00
#
_symmetry.space_group_name_H-M   'P 1'
#
loop_
_entity.id
_entity.type
_entity.pdbx_description
1 polymer ?
#
loop_
_entity_poly.entity_id
_entity_poly.type
_entity_poly.pdbx_seq_one_letter_code
_entity_poly.pdbx_strand_id
1 'polypeptide(L)'
;MTTICADCHQLLPNERSIGSTVEEYLGKLFPPRRRDSSKNNLSSNTASVTAATDKQSDIISEIIELFEVAKNNNWDSEGALAIPHNALRDAINFVVMLPQGIALPEVGPSSNGAIDFEWDFDDSRCNVELFGDGKLIYAGYFTDEDREYGTKRFNTAIPKILINLLERMEAY
;
A
#
# COMPACT_ATOMS: atom_id res chain seq x y z
N MET A 1 -14.80 28.54 39.13
CA MET A 1 -15.72 27.41 39.30
C MET A 1 -16.69 27.45 38.14
N THR A 2 -16.43 26.77 37.02
CA THR A 2 -16.66 25.34 36.71
C THR A 2 -17.86 25.27 35.76
N THR A 3 -17.58 24.86 34.51
CA THR A 3 -18.30 23.90 33.63
C THR A 3 -19.84 23.96 33.66
N ILE A 4 -20.54 24.00 32.51
CA ILE A 4 -20.86 22.80 31.73
C ILE A 4 -21.32 23.20 30.32
N CYS A 5 -20.69 22.56 29.34
CA CYS A 5 -21.16 22.39 27.97
C CYS A 5 -22.20 21.24 27.99
N ALA A 6 -23.39 21.44 27.43
CA ALA A 6 -24.34 20.36 27.22
C ALA A 6 -25.13 20.55 25.91
N ASP A 7 -25.21 19.44 25.18
CA ASP A 7 -26.23 19.09 24.20
C ASP A 7 -26.16 19.72 22.80
N CYS A 8 -25.19 19.26 22.02
CA CYS A 8 -25.34 19.14 20.57
C CYS A 8 -25.83 17.72 20.25
N HIS A 9 -27.15 17.53 20.16
CA HIS A 9 -27.76 16.27 19.76
C HIS A 9 -28.84 16.54 18.72
N GLN A 10 -28.48 16.52 17.44
CA GLN A 10 -29.35 16.08 16.34
C GLN A 10 -28.49 15.56 15.18
N LEU A 11 -28.11 14.28 15.27
CA LEU A 11 -27.62 13.52 14.12
C LEU A 11 -28.85 13.11 13.29
N LEU A 12 -28.88 13.55 12.03
CA LEU A 12 -29.83 13.10 11.02
C LEU A 12 -29.46 11.68 10.55
N PRO A 13 -30.45 10.81 10.28
CA PRO A 13 -30.21 9.52 9.66
C PRO A 13 -30.06 9.74 8.16
N ASN A 14 -28.88 9.46 7.61
CA ASN A 14 -28.76 9.13 6.20
C ASN A 14 -27.52 8.26 6.02
N GLU A 15 -27.76 6.96 6.16
CA GLU A 15 -26.97 5.92 5.55
C GLU A 15 -26.83 6.22 4.04
N ARG A 16 -25.65 6.69 3.64
CA ARG A 16 -25.14 6.41 2.31
C ARG A 16 -23.77 5.82 2.52
N SER A 17 -23.71 4.51 2.32
CA SER A 17 -22.49 3.80 1.96
C SER A 17 -21.77 4.59 0.87
N ILE A 18 -20.65 5.22 1.22
CA ILE A 18 -19.69 5.78 0.25
C ILE A 18 -18.41 4.95 0.44
N GLY A 19 -18.52 3.66 0.20
CA GLY A 19 -17.37 2.82 -0.12
C GLY A 19 -17.35 2.67 -1.62
N SER A 20 -16.55 3.49 -2.32
CA SER A 20 -16.18 3.15 -3.69
C SER A 20 -15.52 1.78 -3.63
N THR A 21 -16.03 0.79 -4.37
CA THR A 21 -15.42 -0.53 -4.39
C THR A 21 -13.97 -0.42 -4.88
N VAL A 22 -13.09 -1.35 -4.47
CA VAL A 22 -11.69 -1.41 -4.94
C VAL A 22 -11.64 -1.32 -6.47
N GLU A 23 -12.55 -2.01 -7.14
CA GLU A 23 -12.73 -1.95 -8.61
C GLU A 23 -13.05 -0.55 -9.14
N GLU A 24 -13.86 0.25 -8.44
CA GLU A 24 -14.13 1.63 -8.82
C GLU A 24 -12.88 2.51 -8.65
N TYR A 25 -12.09 2.29 -7.61
CA TYR A 25 -10.86 3.04 -7.35
C TYR A 25 -9.77 2.68 -8.37
N LEU A 26 -9.55 1.39 -8.61
CA LEU A 26 -8.65 0.88 -9.64
C LEU A 26 -9.09 1.35 -11.03
N GLY A 27 -10.39 1.35 -11.34
CA GLY A 27 -10.92 1.84 -12.62
C GLY A 27 -10.67 3.33 -12.87
N LYS A 28 -10.65 4.16 -11.81
CA LYS A 28 -10.31 5.58 -11.90
C LYS A 28 -8.80 5.82 -12.04
N LEU A 29 -7.98 5.04 -11.33
CA LEU A 29 -6.52 5.16 -11.38
C LEU A 29 -5.90 4.55 -12.65
N PHE A 30 -6.50 3.48 -13.17
CA PHE A 30 -6.08 2.76 -14.37
C PHE A 30 -7.21 2.70 -15.39
N PRO A 31 -7.56 3.81 -16.07
CA PRO A 31 -8.57 3.76 -17.11
C PRO A 31 -8.16 2.75 -18.18
N PRO A 32 -9.08 1.89 -18.66
CA PRO A 32 -8.74 0.83 -19.59
C PRO A 32 -8.05 1.42 -20.82
N ARG A 33 -6.81 0.99 -21.08
CA ARG A 33 -6.13 1.26 -22.35
C ARG A 33 -7.03 0.78 -23.47
N ARG A 34 -7.34 1.65 -24.43
CA ARG A 34 -8.05 1.31 -25.67
C ARG A 34 -7.44 0.05 -26.26
N ARG A 35 -8.15 -1.08 -26.14
CA ARG A 35 -7.64 -2.40 -26.52
C ARG A 35 -7.88 -2.58 -28.02
N ASP A 36 -6.81 -2.74 -28.79
CA ASP A 36 -6.89 -3.27 -30.14
C ASP A 36 -7.34 -4.72 -30.10
N SER A 37 -8.27 -5.04 -30.99
CA SER A 37 -8.95 -6.32 -31.10
C SER A 37 -7.98 -7.42 -31.53
N SER A 38 -7.59 -8.32 -30.63
CA SER A 38 -7.08 -9.64 -30.99
C SER A 38 -7.47 -10.66 -29.95
N LYS A 39 -8.46 -11.49 -30.34
CA LYS A 39 -8.88 -12.69 -29.62
C LYS A 39 -7.75 -13.69 -29.68
N ASN A 40 -7.33 -14.25 -28.54
CA ASN A 40 -6.72 -15.57 -28.52
C ASN A 40 -7.04 -16.28 -27.21
N ASN A 41 -7.34 -17.57 -27.38
CA ASN A 41 -7.88 -18.51 -26.41
C ASN A 41 -6.93 -18.75 -25.23
N LEU A 42 -7.44 -18.72 -23.99
CA LEU A 42 -6.65 -19.11 -22.82
C LEU A 42 -7.27 -20.35 -22.15
N SER A 43 -6.61 -21.47 -22.41
CA SER A 43 -6.83 -22.75 -21.75
C SER A 43 -6.04 -22.80 -20.44
N SER A 44 -6.72 -23.20 -19.37
CA SER A 44 -6.21 -24.01 -18.25
C SER A 44 -4.91 -23.55 -17.56
N ASN A 45 -5.02 -22.63 -16.58
CA ASN A 45 -4.07 -22.44 -15.45
C ASN A 45 -4.64 -21.46 -14.39
N THR A 46 -5.91 -21.58 -14.03
CA THR A 46 -6.65 -20.54 -13.29
C THR A 46 -6.62 -20.63 -11.76
N ALA A 47 -6.02 -21.65 -11.14
CA ALA A 47 -6.05 -21.76 -9.68
C ALA A 47 -4.97 -20.89 -8.99
N SER A 48 -3.72 -20.93 -9.45
CA SER A 48 -2.61 -20.21 -8.81
C SER A 48 -2.54 -18.72 -9.18
N VAL A 49 -3.03 -18.35 -10.37
CA VAL A 49 -3.06 -16.94 -10.81
C VAL A 49 -4.10 -16.14 -10.03
N THR A 50 -5.26 -16.74 -9.73
CA THR A 50 -6.37 -16.04 -9.05
C THR A 50 -6.06 -15.77 -7.58
N ALA A 51 -5.48 -16.72 -6.85
CA ALA A 51 -5.18 -16.54 -5.43
C ALA A 51 -4.10 -15.47 -5.15
N ALA A 52 -3.10 -15.33 -6.04
CA ALA A 52 -2.09 -14.28 -5.91
C ALA A 52 -2.67 -12.88 -6.16
N THR A 53 -3.62 -12.76 -7.10
CA THR A 53 -4.35 -11.51 -7.33
C THR A 53 -5.34 -11.19 -6.21
N ASP A 54 -5.93 -12.20 -5.58
CA ASP A 54 -6.87 -12.01 -4.47
C ASP A 54 -6.15 -11.39 -3.25
N LYS A 55 -4.98 -11.93 -2.87
CA LYS A 55 -4.20 -11.36 -1.75
C LYS A 55 -3.69 -9.94 -2.02
N GLN A 56 -3.31 -9.63 -3.26
CA GLN A 56 -2.96 -8.26 -3.64
C GLN A 56 -4.17 -7.32 -3.52
N SER A 57 -5.37 -7.79 -3.85
CA SER A 57 -6.61 -7.04 -3.67
C SER A 57 -6.91 -6.75 -2.19
N ASP A 58 -6.63 -7.69 -1.30
CA ASP A 58 -6.81 -7.51 0.15
C ASP A 58 -5.90 -6.38 0.67
N ILE A 59 -4.60 -6.42 0.35
CA ILE A 59 -3.64 -5.36 0.73
C ILE A 59 -4.02 -4.01 0.11
N ILE A 60 -4.51 -3.98 -1.13
CA ILE A 60 -4.97 -2.73 -1.75
C ILE A 60 -6.17 -2.15 -1.00
N SER A 61 -7.08 -3.00 -0.52
CA SER A 61 -8.22 -2.56 0.29
C SER A 61 -7.74 -1.94 1.60
N GLU A 62 -6.80 -2.60 2.27
CA GLU A 62 -6.17 -2.12 3.50
C GLU A 62 -5.51 -0.75 3.29
N ILE A 63 -4.72 -0.59 2.22
CA ILE A 63 -4.10 0.70 1.86
C ILE A 63 -5.14 1.83 1.69
N ILE A 64 -6.29 1.53 1.06
CA ILE A 64 -7.35 2.52 0.84
C ILE A 64 -8.00 2.91 2.17
N GLU A 65 -8.32 1.94 3.03
CA GLU A 65 -8.91 2.20 4.35
C GLU A 65 -7.98 3.05 5.22
N LEU A 66 -6.69 2.69 5.20
CA LEU A 66 -5.64 3.33 5.95
C LEU A 66 -5.43 4.78 5.48
N PHE A 67 -5.46 5.03 4.16
CA PHE A 67 -5.47 6.39 3.62
C PHE A 67 -6.68 7.20 4.11
N GLU A 68 -7.88 6.62 4.14
CA GLU A 68 -9.08 7.36 4.58
C GLU A 68 -8.97 7.82 6.04
N VAL A 69 -8.29 7.05 6.90
CA VAL A 69 -7.97 7.42 8.29
C VAL A 69 -6.90 8.52 8.33
N ALA A 70 -5.84 8.39 7.53
CA ALA A 70 -4.65 9.24 7.59
C ALA A 70 -4.60 10.40 6.56
N LYS A 71 -5.70 10.70 5.86
CA LYS A 71 -5.76 11.76 4.82
C LYS A 71 -5.75 13.20 5.38
N ASN A 72 -5.88 13.38 6.69
CA ASN A 72 -5.83 14.68 7.35
C ASN A 72 -4.65 14.74 8.32
N ASN A 73 -4.05 15.92 8.51
CA ASN A 73 -2.97 16.11 9.48
C ASN A 73 -3.47 15.78 10.89
N ASN A 74 -2.54 15.37 11.75
CA ASN A 74 -2.76 15.02 13.15
C ASN A 74 -3.79 13.89 13.32
N TRP A 75 -3.80 12.91 12.40
CA TRP A 75 -4.70 11.75 12.45
C TRP A 75 -4.42 10.83 13.64
N ASP A 76 -3.20 10.87 14.18
CA ASP A 76 -2.76 10.12 15.36
C ASP A 76 -2.87 10.91 16.68
N SER A 77 -3.31 12.18 16.63
CA SER A 77 -3.29 13.14 17.75
C SER A 77 -1.89 13.52 18.29
N GLU A 78 -0.82 13.11 17.61
CA GLU A 78 0.58 13.35 17.99
C GLU A 78 1.35 14.15 16.92
N GLY A 79 0.63 14.80 16.01
CA GLY A 79 1.18 15.69 15.00
C GLY A 79 1.58 15.03 13.69
N ALA A 80 1.12 13.81 13.40
CA ALA A 80 1.42 13.16 12.13
C ALA A 80 0.99 13.99 10.91
N LEU A 81 1.74 13.86 9.82
CA LEU A 81 1.40 14.47 8.54
C LEU A 81 0.33 13.63 7.83
N ALA A 82 -0.53 14.31 7.07
CA ALA A 82 -1.49 13.68 6.19
C ALA A 82 -0.77 12.87 5.11
N ILE A 83 -1.28 11.68 4.80
CA ILE A 83 -0.86 10.92 3.63
C ILE A 83 -1.39 11.64 2.39
N PRO A 84 -0.52 12.02 1.43
CA PRO A 84 -0.97 12.69 0.22
C PRO A 84 -1.45 11.67 -0.83
N HIS A 85 -2.40 12.06 -1.70
CA HIS A 85 -2.99 11.16 -2.69
C HIS A 85 -1.98 10.49 -3.65
N ASN A 86 -0.86 11.16 -3.92
CA ASN A 86 0.24 10.59 -4.70
C ASN A 86 0.92 9.42 -3.98
N ALA A 87 1.05 9.45 -2.65
CA ALA A 87 1.57 8.33 -1.86
C ALA A 87 0.64 7.13 -1.97
N LEU A 88 -0.68 7.34 -1.82
CA LEU A 88 -1.70 6.30 -2.05
C LEU A 88 -1.58 5.66 -3.43
N ARG A 89 -1.48 6.48 -4.49
CA ARG A 89 -1.34 5.98 -5.86
C ARG A 89 -0.07 5.16 -6.03
N ASP A 90 1.05 5.65 -5.51
CA ASP A 90 2.33 4.97 -5.62
C ASP A 90 2.32 3.66 -4.81
N ALA A 91 1.69 3.63 -3.63
CA ALA A 91 1.46 2.43 -2.82
C ALA A 91 0.65 1.35 -3.55
N ILE A 92 -0.48 1.72 -4.18
CA ILE A 92 -1.27 0.76 -4.98
C ILE A 92 -0.45 0.23 -6.17
N ASN A 93 0.25 1.12 -6.88
CA ASN A 93 1.14 0.71 -7.97
C ASN A 93 2.22 -0.27 -7.49
N PHE A 94 2.79 -0.02 -6.32
CA PHE A 94 3.83 -0.85 -5.74
C PHE A 94 3.33 -2.28 -5.50
N VAL A 95 2.17 -2.45 -4.86
CA VAL A 95 1.57 -3.77 -4.61
C VAL A 95 1.24 -4.50 -5.91
N VAL A 96 0.68 -3.82 -6.90
CA VAL A 96 0.36 -4.40 -8.21
C VAL A 96 1.63 -4.83 -8.96
N MET A 97 2.75 -4.14 -8.74
CA MET A 97 4.04 -4.45 -9.37
C MET A 97 4.88 -5.49 -8.61
N LEU A 98 4.48 -5.89 -7.39
CA LEU A 98 5.20 -6.93 -6.65
C LEU A 98 5.19 -8.24 -7.45
N PRO A 99 6.37 -8.88 -7.66
CA PRO A 99 6.42 -10.16 -8.36
C PRO A 99 5.61 -11.23 -7.64
N GLN A 100 5.01 -12.13 -8.42
CA GLN A 100 4.39 -13.33 -7.86
C GLN A 100 5.47 -14.18 -7.17
N GLY A 101 5.12 -14.72 -6.01
CA GLY A 101 6.01 -15.56 -5.21
C GLY A 101 6.71 -14.82 -4.07
N ILE A 102 6.76 -13.48 -4.12
CA ILE A 102 7.22 -12.67 -2.99
C ILE A 102 6.09 -12.57 -1.95
N ALA A 103 6.44 -12.74 -0.68
CA ALA A 103 5.56 -12.51 0.45
C ALA A 103 4.96 -11.10 0.39
N LEU A 104 3.70 -10.96 0.79
CA LEU A 104 3.09 -9.63 0.86
C LEU A 104 3.49 -8.96 2.17
N PRO A 105 3.73 -7.64 2.13
CA PRO A 105 4.07 -6.86 3.32
C PRO A 105 2.85 -6.63 4.21
N GLU A 106 3.09 -6.33 5.47
CA GLU A 106 2.18 -5.55 6.30
C GLU A 106 2.23 -4.08 5.88
N VAL A 107 1.10 -3.37 5.93
CA VAL A 107 1.00 -1.97 5.49
C VAL A 107 0.59 -1.04 6.62
N GLY A 108 1.22 0.14 6.68
CA GLY A 108 1.07 1.07 7.80
C GLY A 108 1.07 2.54 7.35
N PRO A 109 0.38 3.45 8.08
CA PRO A 109 0.58 4.88 7.88
C PRO A 109 1.85 5.32 8.59
N SER A 110 2.72 6.02 7.87
CA SER A 110 3.86 6.67 8.49
C SER A 110 3.46 8.05 9.01
N SER A 111 3.93 8.43 10.21
CA SER A 111 3.67 9.76 10.78
C SER A 111 4.28 10.90 9.96
N ASN A 112 5.21 10.59 9.05
CA ASN A 112 5.83 11.53 8.13
C ASN A 112 5.02 11.76 6.83
N GLY A 113 3.84 11.14 6.70
CA GLY A 113 2.98 11.24 5.52
C GLY A 113 3.29 10.23 4.41
N ALA A 114 4.14 9.25 4.65
CA ALA A 114 4.33 8.09 3.76
C ALA A 114 3.34 6.97 4.07
N ILE A 115 3.29 6.00 3.15
CA ILE A 115 2.77 4.65 3.42
C ILE A 115 3.96 3.73 3.56
N ASP A 116 3.98 2.97 4.65
CA ASP A 116 5.02 2.03 5.01
C ASP A 116 4.60 0.61 4.64
N PHE A 117 5.56 -0.16 4.14
CA PHE A 117 5.43 -1.57 3.82
C PHE A 117 6.51 -2.32 4.59
N GLU A 118 6.11 -3.27 5.41
CA GLU A 118 7.01 -4.03 6.26
C GLU A 118 6.92 -5.53 5.96
N TRP A 119 8.08 -6.15 5.80
CA TRP A 119 8.25 -7.59 5.81
C TRP A 119 9.02 -7.92 7.07
N ASP A 120 8.45 -8.76 7.92
CA ASP A 120 9.09 -9.23 9.15
C ASP A 120 9.12 -10.77 9.13
N PHE A 121 10.32 -11.32 9.24
CA PHE A 121 10.62 -12.74 9.36
C PHE A 121 11.49 -12.94 10.58
N ASP A 122 11.54 -14.17 11.11
CA ASP A 122 12.15 -14.49 12.41
C ASP A 122 13.50 -13.80 12.67
N ASP A 123 14.41 -13.79 11.69
CA ASP A 123 15.74 -13.17 11.79
C ASP A 123 15.98 -12.02 10.79
N SER A 124 14.98 -11.62 9.99
CA SER A 124 15.17 -10.55 8.99
C SER A 124 13.95 -9.68 8.80
N ARG A 125 14.17 -8.38 8.60
CA ARG A 125 13.10 -7.41 8.33
C ARG A 125 13.44 -6.45 7.19
N CYS A 126 12.45 -6.05 6.41
CA CYS A 126 12.59 -5.02 5.39
C CYS A 126 11.44 -4.04 5.50
N ASN A 127 11.76 -2.76 5.44
CA ASN A 127 10.80 -1.68 5.39
C ASN A 127 10.98 -0.89 4.08
N VAL A 128 9.85 -0.47 3.49
CA VAL A 128 9.79 0.42 2.34
C VAL A 128 8.80 1.54 2.61
N GLU A 129 9.22 2.79 2.42
CA GLU A 129 8.36 3.96 2.57
C GLU A 129 8.11 4.63 1.21
N LEU A 130 6.84 5.01 0.95
CA LEU A 130 6.43 5.73 -0.26
C LEU A 130 5.74 7.06 0.08
N PHE A 131 6.37 8.16 -0.34
CA PHE A 131 5.88 9.54 -0.11
C PHE A 131 5.05 10.10 -1.28
N GLY A 132 4.96 9.36 -2.39
CA GLY A 132 4.29 9.84 -3.60
C GLY A 132 5.10 10.80 -4.46
N ASP A 133 6.38 11.03 -4.15
CA ASP A 133 7.27 11.93 -4.88
C ASP A 133 8.03 11.21 -6.01
N GLY A 134 7.63 9.98 -6.35
CA GLY A 134 8.31 9.12 -7.32
C GLY A 134 9.62 8.52 -6.80
N LYS A 135 9.81 8.48 -5.48
CA LYS A 135 10.90 7.76 -4.82
C LYS A 135 10.33 6.74 -3.84
N LEU A 136 11.11 5.70 -3.62
CA LEU A 136 10.95 4.78 -2.51
C LEU A 136 12.20 4.85 -1.64
N ILE A 137 12.00 4.85 -0.34
CA ILE A 137 13.06 4.65 0.65
C ILE A 137 12.94 3.21 1.13
N TYR A 138 14.06 2.52 1.31
CA TYR A 138 14.06 1.15 1.80
C TYR A 138 15.15 0.93 2.83
N ALA A 139 14.91 -0.02 3.73
CA ALA A 139 15.90 -0.56 4.65
C ALA A 139 15.64 -2.05 4.88
N GLY A 140 16.62 -2.90 4.61
CA GLY A 140 16.65 -4.32 4.91
C GLY A 140 17.68 -4.62 5.99
N TYR A 141 17.30 -5.48 6.93
CA TYR A 141 18.12 -5.93 8.05
C TYR A 141 18.08 -7.46 8.07
N PHE A 142 19.22 -8.12 7.87
CA PHE A 142 19.33 -9.59 7.89
C PHE A 142 20.14 -10.08 9.09
N THR A 143 21.13 -9.29 9.51
CA THR A 143 21.88 -9.50 10.76
C THR A 143 22.31 -8.14 11.29
N ASP A 144 23.01 -8.12 12.44
CA ASP A 144 23.56 -6.86 12.97
C ASP A 144 24.58 -6.21 12.05
N GLU A 145 25.36 -7.00 11.31
CA GLU A 145 26.41 -6.53 10.41
C GLU A 145 25.95 -6.45 8.95
N ASP A 146 24.82 -7.09 8.63
CA ASP A 146 24.29 -7.18 7.27
C ASP A 146 22.97 -6.42 7.14
N ARG A 147 23.11 -5.18 6.67
CA ARG A 147 22.04 -4.22 6.51
C ARG A 147 22.23 -3.50 5.19
N GLU A 148 21.14 -3.25 4.48
CA GLU A 148 21.15 -2.46 3.26
C GLU A 148 20.02 -1.44 3.28
N TYR A 149 20.31 -0.17 2.99
CA TYR A 149 19.30 0.87 2.94
C TYR A 149 19.62 1.89 1.85
N GLY A 150 18.59 2.62 1.43
CA GLY A 150 18.78 3.73 0.51
C GLY A 150 17.50 4.27 -0.09
N THR A 151 17.67 5.12 -1.09
CA THR A 151 16.56 5.72 -1.84
C THR A 151 16.71 5.36 -3.31
N LYS A 152 15.61 4.93 -3.94
CA LYS A 152 15.55 4.65 -5.37
C LYS A 152 14.37 5.38 -5.99
N ARG A 153 14.46 5.63 -7.30
CA ARG A 153 13.32 6.10 -8.08
C ARG A 153 12.29 4.99 -8.18
N PHE A 154 11.03 5.34 -8.05
CA PHE A 154 9.89 4.45 -8.22
C PHE A 154 8.93 5.06 -9.24
N ASN A 155 8.73 4.37 -10.36
CA ASN A 155 7.86 4.86 -11.44
C ASN A 155 7.18 3.73 -12.22
N THR A 156 7.96 2.92 -12.95
CA THR A 156 7.44 1.94 -13.91
C THR A 156 7.75 0.50 -13.51
N ALA A 157 8.64 0.31 -12.54
CA ALA A 157 9.04 -1.00 -12.06
C ALA A 157 9.58 -0.89 -10.64
N ILE A 158 9.50 -2.01 -9.90
CA ILE A 158 10.20 -2.15 -8.63
C ILE A 158 11.72 -2.20 -8.89
N PRO A 159 12.52 -1.38 -8.19
CA PRO A 159 13.97 -1.44 -8.29
C PRO A 159 14.48 -2.85 -8.00
N LYS A 160 15.33 -3.40 -8.89
CA LYS A 160 15.88 -4.76 -8.77
C LYS A 160 16.51 -5.04 -7.41
N ILE A 161 17.13 -4.03 -6.80
CA ILE A 161 17.73 -4.18 -5.48
C ILE A 161 16.72 -4.59 -4.42
N LEU A 162 15.50 -4.04 -4.49
CA LEU A 162 14.45 -4.37 -3.54
C LEU A 162 13.95 -5.80 -3.75
N ILE A 163 13.80 -6.23 -5.00
CA ILE A 163 13.46 -7.63 -5.30
C ILE A 163 14.51 -8.59 -4.74
N ASN A 164 15.80 -8.30 -4.97
CA ASN A 164 16.88 -9.12 -4.44
C ASN A 164 16.87 -9.17 -2.90
N LEU A 165 16.52 -8.07 -2.23
CA LEU A 165 16.42 -8.03 -0.77
C LEU A 165 15.26 -8.91 -0.29
N LEU A 166 14.08 -8.79 -0.88
CA LEU A 166 12.91 -9.57 -0.49
C LEU A 166 13.09 -11.07 -0.76
N GLU A 167 13.65 -11.45 -1.91
CA GLU A 167 13.99 -12.85 -2.22
C GLU A 167 15.01 -13.41 -1.22
N ARG A 168 15.95 -12.57 -0.78
CA ARG A 168 16.96 -12.97 0.20
C ARG A 168 16.35 -13.22 1.57
N MET A 169 15.33 -12.45 1.98
CA MET A 169 14.69 -12.62 3.28
C MET A 169 13.98 -13.95 3.42
N GLU A 170 13.27 -14.39 2.37
CA GLU A 170 12.58 -15.69 2.35
C GLU A 170 13.53 -16.90 2.38
N ALA A 171 14.82 -16.68 2.13
CA ALA A 171 15.83 -17.72 2.14
C ALA A 171 16.47 -17.96 3.54
N TYR A 172 16.17 -17.11 4.53
CA TYR A 172 16.56 -17.30 5.93
C TYR A 172 15.44 -18.00 6.70
#